data_AF-A0A821XQX4-F1
#
_entry.id   AF-A0A821XQX4-F1
#
_cell.length_a   1.000
_cell.length_b   1.000
_cell.length_c   1.000
_cell.angle_alpha   90.00
_cell.angle_beta   90.00
_cell.angle_gamma   90.00
#
_symmetry.space_group_name_H-M   'P 1'
#
loop_
_entity.id
_entity.type
_entity.pdbx_description
1 polymer ?
#
loop_
_entity_poly.entity_id
_entity_poly.type
_entity_poly.pdbx_seq_one_letter_code
_entity_poly.pdbx_strand_id
1 'polypeptide(L)'
;MEMNGVEKIFCAHGGWVTIAHVAHLTGDPSILTQNVPQVLQYLLKRHPRMRSRIRVDGQLISRPYGLLYPVISFIGKHHLKQSLRNSRQPRIPVKSIPLTDCEQTTFHVQRHKIRFLFSSSSSNLYLNLHKQCRLHEVTLQGPLLSCLLLAIHNYFPLDDKDQLDPFEIEMDFDMRSRLPQSSLTPMSVGFFVGATDVSLDRSLSIRSTRFWSLAHQCMMITRKQQNRNGVPLSMNIFCDMMRDEHLFNQITRLFPNGRMSEFDFSNIGKYPFSCDYNQGQIQLHGMHVINNGSIYHSSSTLYITCVGNNQLDFSLAHEMESEEKAKEFFDFYIHLIETCANRQCCQTETTLDQLLAMVG
;
A
#
# COMPACT_ATOMS: atom_id res chain seq x y z
N MET A 1 -7.05 23.41 13.99
CA MET A 1 -8.25 23.21 13.16
C MET A 1 -7.92 22.09 12.19
N GLU A 2 -8.38 20.87 12.43
CA GLU A 2 -8.21 19.77 11.49
C GLU A 2 -9.18 20.00 10.32
N MET A 3 -8.63 20.26 9.13
CA MET A 3 -9.44 20.38 7.92
C MET A 3 -9.44 19.04 7.17
N ASN A 4 -10.53 18.30 7.34
CA ASN A 4 -10.80 17.08 6.59
C ASN A 4 -11.26 17.43 5.17
N GLY A 5 -10.32 17.57 4.24
CA GLY A 5 -10.62 17.73 2.81
C GLY A 5 -10.64 16.37 2.11
N VAL A 6 -11.83 15.78 1.93
CA VAL A 6 -12.02 14.59 1.06
C VAL A 6 -12.50 15.08 -0.30
N GLU A 7 -11.59 15.19 -1.27
CA GLU A 7 -11.96 15.48 -2.66
C GLU A 7 -12.11 14.16 -3.43
N LYS A 8 -13.35 13.82 -3.81
CA LYS A 8 -13.70 12.65 -4.65
C LYS A 8 -13.92 13.11 -6.09
N ILE A 9 -13.26 12.50 -7.07
CA ILE A 9 -13.66 12.60 -8.49
C ILE A 9 -13.52 11.24 -9.20
N PHE A 10 -14.56 10.91 -9.97
CA PHE A 10 -14.95 9.64 -10.61
C PHE A 10 -14.38 9.43 -12.03
N CYS A 11 -14.27 8.17 -12.51
CA CYS A 11 -15.08 7.55 -13.59
C CYS A 11 -14.36 6.36 -14.29
N ALA A 12 -15.07 5.24 -14.47
CA ALA A 12 -14.59 3.98 -15.02
C ALA A 12 -14.83 3.87 -16.54
N HIS A 13 -14.07 4.63 -17.33
CA HIS A 13 -13.73 4.24 -18.70
C HIS A 13 -12.34 4.81 -19.00
N GLY A 14 -11.32 3.93 -18.95
CA GLY A 14 -9.94 4.30 -19.31
C GLY A 14 -8.82 4.01 -18.31
N GLY A 15 -8.98 3.09 -17.35
CA GLY A 15 -7.86 2.65 -16.49
C GLY A 15 -7.39 3.69 -15.46
N TRP A 16 -8.33 4.19 -14.64
CA TRP A 16 -8.08 5.25 -13.66
C TRP A 16 -8.06 4.70 -12.22
N VAL A 17 -7.27 5.33 -11.36
CA VAL A 17 -7.21 5.08 -9.90
C VAL A 17 -7.41 6.42 -9.19
N THR A 18 -8.30 6.49 -8.19
CA THR A 18 -8.57 7.72 -7.43
C THR A 18 -7.88 7.65 -6.07
N ILE A 19 -6.75 8.35 -5.96
CA ILE A 19 -6.00 8.48 -4.70
C ILE A 19 -6.41 9.80 -4.04
N ALA A 20 -7.00 9.71 -2.84
CA ALA A 20 -7.30 10.86 -2.00
C ALA A 20 -6.24 10.98 -0.88
N HIS A 21 -5.97 12.20 -0.47
CA HIS A 21 -4.99 12.50 0.59
C HIS A 21 -5.71 13.32 1.65
N VAL A 22 -5.43 13.04 2.92
CA VAL A 22 -5.86 13.87 4.06
C VAL A 22 -4.59 14.49 4.63
N ALA A 23 -4.48 15.81 4.57
CA ALA A 23 -3.30 16.55 5.02
C ALA A 23 -3.57 17.27 6.34
N HIS A 24 -2.63 17.17 7.29
CA HIS A 24 -2.69 17.90 8.54
C HIS A 24 -1.87 19.19 8.43
N LEU A 25 -2.57 20.33 8.39
CA LEU A 25 -2.00 21.67 8.27
C LEU A 25 -2.17 22.43 9.59
N THR A 26 -1.14 23.13 10.03
CA THR A 26 -1.21 24.09 11.14
C THR A 26 -0.82 25.49 10.67
N GLY A 27 -1.37 26.50 11.34
CA GLY A 27 -1.20 27.91 10.99
C GLY A 27 -2.30 28.76 11.62
N ASP A 28 -2.18 30.08 11.49
CA ASP A 28 -3.25 30.99 11.90
C ASP A 28 -4.56 30.66 11.14
N PRO A 29 -5.72 30.52 11.80
CA PRO A 29 -6.97 30.11 11.14
C PRO A 29 -7.41 31.02 9.99
N SER A 30 -7.18 32.34 10.12
CA SER A 30 -7.54 33.31 9.07
C SER A 30 -6.63 33.16 7.85
N ILE A 31 -5.33 32.92 8.08
CA ILE A 31 -4.34 32.65 7.03
C ILE A 31 -4.60 31.31 6.36
N LEU A 32 -4.89 30.25 7.12
CA LEU A 32 -5.25 28.93 6.59
C LEU A 32 -6.47 29.06 5.68
N THR A 33 -7.57 29.65 6.15
CA THR A 33 -8.81 29.77 5.38
C THR A 33 -8.60 30.53 4.06
N GLN A 34 -7.82 31.61 4.08
CA GLN A 34 -7.51 32.40 2.88
C GLN A 34 -6.60 31.67 1.89
N ASN A 35 -5.68 30.83 2.38
CA ASN A 35 -4.64 30.19 1.58
C ASN A 35 -4.93 28.71 1.26
N VAL A 36 -5.96 28.10 1.85
CA VAL A 36 -6.36 26.70 1.62
C VAL A 36 -6.44 26.36 0.13
N PRO A 37 -7.09 27.15 -0.75
CA PRO A 37 -7.14 26.81 -2.18
C PRO A 37 -5.75 26.75 -2.83
N GLN A 38 -4.83 27.62 -2.41
CA GLN A 38 -3.46 27.64 -2.93
C GLN A 38 -2.64 26.49 -2.36
N VAL A 39 -2.72 26.23 -1.04
CA VAL A 39 -2.05 25.10 -0.39
C VAL A 39 -2.56 23.77 -0.97
N LEU A 40 -3.87 23.61 -1.12
CA LEU A 40 -4.46 22.47 -1.81
C LEU A 40 -3.97 22.39 -3.24
N GLN A 41 -3.89 23.49 -4.01
CA GLN A 41 -3.30 23.43 -5.34
C GLN A 41 -1.81 23.03 -5.33
N TYR A 42 -1.03 23.44 -4.32
CA TYR A 42 0.38 23.08 -4.22
C TYR A 42 0.57 21.62 -3.81
N LEU A 43 -0.17 21.14 -2.81
CA LEU A 43 -0.25 19.72 -2.46
C LEU A 43 -0.72 18.95 -3.71
N LEU A 44 -1.89 19.34 -4.25
CA LEU A 44 -2.50 19.11 -5.57
C LEU A 44 -1.50 18.75 -6.67
N LYS A 45 -0.69 19.75 -6.99
CA LYS A 45 0.21 19.77 -8.15
C LYS A 45 1.55 19.11 -7.85
N ARG A 46 1.99 19.05 -6.59
CA ARG A 46 3.30 18.50 -6.21
C ARG A 46 3.23 17.06 -5.79
N HIS A 47 2.16 16.61 -5.15
CA HIS A 47 2.11 15.24 -4.65
C HIS A 47 2.23 14.26 -5.83
N PRO A 48 3.21 13.34 -5.81
CA PRO A 48 3.51 12.50 -6.96
C PRO A 48 2.31 11.64 -7.38
N ARG A 49 1.27 11.51 -6.55
CA ARG A 49 0.09 10.68 -6.78
C ARG A 49 -1.20 11.45 -7.15
N MET A 50 -1.20 12.79 -7.24
CA MET A 50 -2.46 13.57 -7.34
C MET A 50 -2.91 13.97 -8.76
N ARG A 51 -2.17 13.59 -9.80
CA ARG A 51 -2.66 13.63 -11.18
C ARG A 51 -2.16 12.44 -11.98
N SER A 52 -2.86 11.31 -11.86
CA SER A 52 -2.74 10.25 -12.86
C SER A 52 -3.83 10.39 -13.91
N ARG A 53 -3.55 11.16 -14.96
CA ARG A 53 -3.98 10.74 -16.28
C ARG A 53 -2.94 9.73 -16.74
N ILE A 54 -3.17 8.44 -16.47
CA ILE A 54 -2.52 7.44 -17.32
C ILE A 54 -3.25 7.55 -18.64
N ARG A 55 -2.69 8.30 -19.59
CA ARG A 55 -3.06 8.09 -20.98
C ARG A 55 -2.57 6.70 -21.33
N VAL A 56 -3.51 5.76 -21.35
CA VAL A 56 -3.35 4.40 -21.86
C VAL A 56 -3.17 4.42 -23.40
N ASP A 57 -2.92 5.59 -24.00
CA ASP A 57 -2.69 5.82 -25.44
C ASP A 57 -1.29 5.35 -25.89
N GLY A 58 -0.89 4.14 -25.49
CA GLY A 58 -0.06 3.28 -26.34
C GLY A 58 1.44 3.13 -26.06
N GLN A 59 2.11 3.97 -25.24
CA GLN A 59 3.59 3.88 -25.11
C GLN A 59 4.18 4.27 -23.74
N LEU A 60 3.67 3.73 -22.62
CA LEU A 60 4.27 4.06 -21.31
C LEU A 60 5.35 3.08 -20.82
N ILE A 61 5.43 1.88 -21.40
CA ILE A 61 6.48 0.91 -21.05
C ILE A 61 6.92 0.20 -22.33
N SER A 62 8.19 0.32 -22.72
CA SER A 62 8.75 -0.51 -23.80
C SER A 62 8.50 -1.98 -23.47
N ARG A 63 7.88 -2.75 -24.37
CA ARG A 63 7.63 -4.18 -24.14
C ARG A 63 8.96 -4.86 -23.78
N PRO A 64 9.16 -5.34 -22.54
CA PRO A 64 10.50 -5.65 -22.06
C PRO A 64 11.16 -6.87 -22.71
N TYR A 65 10.53 -7.50 -23.70
CA TYR A 65 10.95 -8.80 -24.24
C TYR A 65 10.78 -8.95 -25.76
N GLY A 66 10.52 -7.87 -26.51
CA GLY A 66 10.43 -7.89 -27.97
C GLY A 66 9.54 -9.03 -28.51
N LEU A 67 10.13 -9.90 -29.33
CA LEU A 67 9.45 -11.06 -29.96
C LEU A 67 9.00 -12.15 -28.98
N LEU A 68 9.59 -12.23 -27.77
CA LEU A 68 9.22 -13.23 -26.75
C LEU A 68 7.99 -12.82 -25.93
N TYR A 69 7.58 -11.56 -26.03
CA TYR A 69 6.48 -11.03 -25.23
C TYR A 69 5.16 -11.82 -25.36
N PRO A 70 4.71 -12.26 -26.55
CA PRO A 70 3.45 -13.02 -26.66
C PRO A 70 3.45 -14.33 -25.86
N VAL A 71 4.58 -15.05 -25.85
CA VAL A 71 4.73 -16.31 -25.10
C VAL A 71 4.73 -16.05 -23.60
N ILE A 72 5.54 -15.07 -23.16
CA ILE A 72 5.62 -14.68 -21.75
C ILE A 72 4.26 -14.17 -21.24
N SER A 73 3.58 -13.35 -22.05
CA SER A 73 2.25 -12.83 -21.75
C SER A 73 1.22 -13.96 -21.64
N PHE A 74 1.24 -14.95 -22.52
CA PHE A 74 0.36 -16.11 -22.42
C PHE A 74 0.56 -16.89 -21.11
N ILE A 75 1.82 -17.17 -20.74
CA ILE A 75 2.17 -17.85 -19.49
C ILE A 75 1.74 -17.02 -18.27
N GLY A 76 2.03 -15.72 -18.26
CA GLY A 76 1.66 -14.84 -17.15
C GLY A 76 0.15 -14.69 -16.99
N LYS A 77 -0.61 -14.58 -18.09
CA LYS A 77 -2.08 -14.59 -18.08
C LYS A 77 -2.64 -15.87 -17.47
N HIS A 78 -2.00 -17.01 -17.76
CA HIS A 78 -2.41 -18.29 -17.19
C HIS A 78 -2.15 -18.36 -15.67
N HIS A 79 -0.95 -17.96 -15.24
CA HIS A 79 -0.62 -17.89 -13.81
C HIS A 79 -1.54 -16.95 -13.04
N LEU A 80 -1.83 -15.77 -13.58
CA LEU A 80 -2.75 -14.83 -12.96
C LEU A 80 -4.11 -15.50 -12.77
N LYS A 81 -4.73 -16.06 -13.83
CA LYS A 81 -6.02 -16.78 -13.73
C LYS A 81 -5.99 -17.93 -12.72
N GLN A 82 -4.86 -18.61 -12.54
CA GLN A 82 -4.72 -19.69 -11.57
C GLN A 82 -4.66 -19.16 -10.13
N SER A 83 -3.79 -18.18 -9.84
CA SER A 83 -3.71 -17.54 -8.50
C SER A 83 -5.09 -17.03 -8.08
N LEU A 84 -5.72 -16.34 -9.01
CA LEU A 84 -7.06 -15.81 -8.88
C LEU A 84 -8.15 -16.86 -8.51
N ARG A 85 -8.07 -18.08 -9.03
CA ARG A 85 -9.02 -19.16 -8.65
C ARG A 85 -8.81 -19.65 -7.23
N ASN A 86 -7.61 -19.51 -6.68
CA ASN A 86 -7.25 -19.99 -5.35
C ASN A 86 -7.63 -18.97 -4.26
N SER A 87 -7.74 -17.68 -4.57
CA SER A 87 -8.07 -16.59 -3.62
C SER A 87 -9.54 -16.50 -3.20
N ARG A 88 -10.30 -17.60 -3.27
CA ARG A 88 -11.76 -17.62 -3.04
C ARG A 88 -12.16 -17.47 -1.57
N GLN A 89 -11.29 -17.79 -0.63
CA GLN A 89 -11.55 -17.60 0.80
C GLN A 89 -10.43 -16.77 1.40
N PRO A 90 -10.73 -15.53 1.81
CA PRO A 90 -9.71 -14.69 2.42
C PRO A 90 -9.43 -15.16 3.84
N ARG A 91 -8.17 -15.11 4.25
CA ARG A 91 -7.79 -15.26 5.66
C ARG A 91 -8.36 -14.13 6.50
N ILE A 92 -8.42 -12.91 5.96
CA ILE A 92 -9.01 -11.74 6.63
C ILE A 92 -10.52 -11.68 6.31
N PRO A 93 -11.41 -11.80 7.30
CA PRO A 93 -12.86 -11.76 7.05
C PRO A 93 -13.29 -10.39 6.49
N VAL A 94 -13.98 -10.40 5.36
CA VAL A 94 -14.50 -9.19 4.70
C VAL A 94 -15.99 -9.31 4.42
N LYS A 95 -16.68 -8.17 4.36
CA LYS A 95 -18.08 -8.14 3.88
C LYS A 95 -18.09 -8.23 2.36
N SER A 96 -18.30 -9.43 1.81
CA SER A 96 -18.43 -9.61 0.35
C SER A 96 -19.77 -9.07 -0.15
N ILE A 97 -19.73 -8.08 -1.04
CA ILE A 97 -20.91 -7.66 -1.82
C ILE A 97 -20.67 -8.11 -3.27
N PRO A 98 -21.45 -9.09 -3.79
CA PRO A 98 -21.36 -9.51 -5.18
C PRO A 98 -21.57 -8.33 -6.15
N LEU A 99 -20.80 -8.30 -7.23
CA LEU A 99 -20.98 -7.37 -8.37
C LEU A 99 -22.40 -7.47 -8.95
N THR A 100 -23.03 -8.64 -8.87
CA THR A 100 -24.37 -8.91 -9.42
C THR A 100 -25.50 -8.23 -8.65
N ASP A 101 -25.28 -7.85 -7.39
CA ASP A 101 -26.25 -7.11 -6.57
C ASP A 101 -26.18 -5.59 -6.82
N CYS A 102 -25.24 -5.15 -7.66
CA CYS A 102 -25.27 -3.82 -8.26
C CYS A 102 -26.25 -3.88 -9.44
N GLU A 103 -27.54 -3.59 -9.17
CA GLU A 103 -28.62 -3.56 -10.16
C GLU A 103 -28.19 -2.94 -11.49
N GLN A 104 -28.75 -3.45 -12.60
CA GLN A 104 -28.61 -2.99 -13.98
C GLN A 104 -28.92 -1.49 -14.12
N THR A 105 -27.99 -0.64 -13.71
CA THR A 105 -27.99 0.79 -13.95
C THR A 105 -26.88 1.03 -14.95
N THR A 106 -27.22 1.74 -16.01
CA THR A 106 -26.41 2.02 -17.20
C THR A 106 -25.11 2.80 -16.92
N PHE A 107 -24.70 2.96 -15.65
CA PHE A 107 -23.48 3.63 -15.23
C PHE A 107 -22.90 2.95 -13.98
N HIS A 108 -21.78 2.24 -14.17
CA HIS A 108 -21.05 1.47 -13.16
C HIS A 108 -20.66 2.28 -11.91
N VAL A 109 -21.44 2.15 -10.82
CA VAL A 109 -21.05 2.61 -9.48
C VAL A 109 -21.18 1.43 -8.51
N GLN A 110 -20.08 0.70 -8.32
CA GLN A 110 -19.96 -0.20 -7.16
C GLN A 110 -19.86 0.67 -5.91
N ARG A 111 -20.86 0.58 -5.02
CA ARG A 111 -20.82 1.20 -3.68
C ARG A 111 -20.04 0.29 -2.71
N HIS A 112 -18.79 -0.02 -3.02
CA HIS A 112 -17.93 -0.68 -2.04
C HIS A 112 -17.69 0.30 -0.90
N LYS A 113 -18.26 0.02 0.27
CA LYS A 113 -18.07 0.87 1.46
C LYS A 113 -16.72 0.53 2.08
N ILE A 114 -15.66 1.00 1.43
CA ILE A 114 -14.31 1.00 2.00
C ILE A 114 -14.33 1.95 3.20
N ARG A 115 -13.86 1.44 4.34
CA ARG A 115 -13.69 2.21 5.57
C ARG A 115 -12.25 2.66 5.70
N PHE A 116 -12.04 3.76 6.38
CA PHE A 116 -10.72 4.37 6.53
C PHE A 116 -10.41 4.58 8.01
N LEU A 117 -9.23 4.12 8.42
CA LEU A 117 -8.65 4.43 9.71
C LEU A 117 -7.37 5.24 9.50
N PHE A 118 -7.13 6.19 10.39
CA PHE A 118 -5.99 7.11 10.33
C PHE A 118 -5.33 7.17 11.69
N SER A 119 -4.00 7.15 11.69
CA SER A 119 -3.23 7.35 12.91
C SER A 119 -1.86 7.93 12.61
N SER A 120 -1.38 8.72 13.53
CA SER A 120 -0.18 9.54 13.42
C SER A 120 0.73 9.17 14.58
N SER A 121 1.99 8.83 14.30
CA SER A 121 2.93 8.51 15.36
C SER A 121 3.35 9.74 16.17
N SER A 122 4.04 9.51 17.28
CA SER A 122 4.85 10.57 17.89
C SER A 122 5.87 11.16 16.91
N SER A 123 6.21 12.43 17.10
CA SER A 123 7.34 13.05 16.42
C SER A 123 8.62 12.27 16.77
N ASN A 124 9.46 11.97 15.78
CA ASN A 124 10.70 11.17 15.83
C ASN A 124 10.58 9.65 15.67
N LEU A 125 9.38 9.04 15.55
CA LEU A 125 9.29 7.59 15.34
C LEU A 125 10.10 7.14 14.11
N TYR A 126 9.99 7.86 12.99
CA TYR A 126 10.78 7.59 11.78
C TYR A 126 12.29 7.60 12.08
N LEU A 127 12.78 8.60 12.82
CA LEU A 127 14.21 8.73 13.14
C LEU A 127 14.68 7.57 14.03
N ASN A 128 13.89 7.19 15.03
CA ASN A 128 14.22 6.11 15.95
C ASN A 128 14.24 4.76 15.22
N LEU A 129 13.20 4.48 14.44
CA LEU A 129 13.12 3.27 13.62
C LEU A 129 14.27 3.23 12.60
N HIS A 130 14.57 4.34 11.94
CA HIS A 130 15.67 4.41 10.99
C HIS A 130 17.04 4.18 11.65
N LYS A 131 17.24 4.62 12.90
CA LYS A 131 18.46 4.31 13.68
C LYS A 131 18.55 2.80 13.97
N GLN A 132 17.47 2.16 14.39
CA GLN A 132 17.44 0.70 14.58
C GLN A 132 17.71 -0.04 13.27
N CYS A 133 17.09 0.39 12.18
CA CYS A 133 17.33 -0.18 10.85
C CYS A 133 18.82 -0.16 10.47
N ARG A 134 19.51 0.97 10.70
CA ARG A 134 20.97 1.05 10.46
C ARG A 134 21.76 0.11 11.35
N LEU A 135 21.40 0.00 12.64
CA LEU A 135 22.07 -0.87 13.60
C LEU A 135 21.99 -2.35 13.19
N HIS A 136 20.86 -2.74 12.59
CA HIS A 136 20.59 -4.12 12.17
C HIS A 136 20.77 -4.36 10.68
N GLU A 137 21.37 -3.41 9.94
CA GLU A 137 21.65 -3.49 8.51
C GLU A 137 20.43 -3.82 7.63
N VAL A 138 19.25 -3.34 8.04
CA VAL A 138 17.99 -3.47 7.28
C VAL A 138 17.51 -2.11 6.76
N THR A 139 16.68 -2.12 5.72
CA THR A 139 15.93 -0.91 5.31
C THR A 139 14.64 -0.80 6.11
N LEU A 140 14.03 0.40 6.14
CA LEU A 140 12.73 0.63 6.80
C LEU A 140 11.63 -0.35 6.37
N GLN A 141 11.70 -0.83 5.12
CA GLN A 141 10.72 -1.77 4.59
C GLN A 141 10.68 -3.09 5.37
N GLY A 142 11.84 -3.56 5.85
CA GLY A 142 11.98 -4.82 6.56
C GLY A 142 11.11 -4.89 7.82
N PRO A 143 11.35 -4.03 8.84
CA PRO A 143 10.56 -4.06 10.07
C PRO A 143 9.10 -3.67 9.84
N LEU A 144 8.79 -2.72 8.94
CA LEU A 144 7.40 -2.35 8.66
C LEU A 144 6.59 -3.55 8.12
N LEU A 145 7.12 -4.27 7.13
CA LEU A 145 6.47 -5.48 6.60
C LEU A 145 6.42 -6.61 7.64
N SER A 146 7.43 -6.72 8.50
CA SER A 146 7.48 -7.74 9.56
C SER A 146 6.42 -7.50 10.63
N CYS A 147 6.26 -6.24 11.08
CA CYS A 147 5.18 -5.86 11.99
C CYS A 147 3.80 -6.13 11.38
N LEU A 148 3.64 -5.96 10.06
CA LEU A 148 2.38 -6.24 9.38
C LEU A 148 2.06 -7.75 9.39
N LEU A 149 3.04 -8.59 9.05
CA LEU A 149 2.89 -10.04 9.10
C LEU A 149 2.55 -10.54 10.52
N LEU A 150 3.20 -9.97 11.55
CA LEU A 150 2.92 -10.28 12.95
C LEU A 150 1.53 -9.82 13.39
N ALA A 151 1.09 -8.62 12.97
CA ALA A 151 -0.26 -8.15 13.24
C ALA A 151 -1.33 -9.05 12.59
N ILE A 152 -1.09 -9.49 11.35
CA ILE A 152 -1.98 -10.42 10.64
C ILE A 152 -2.02 -11.76 11.37
N HIS A 153 -0.86 -12.29 11.77
CA HIS A 153 -0.78 -13.53 12.55
C HIS A 153 -1.55 -13.44 13.87
N ASN A 154 -1.42 -12.34 14.61
CA ASN A 154 -2.08 -12.17 15.91
C ASN A 154 -3.62 -12.07 15.79
N TYR A 155 -4.12 -11.27 14.85
CA TYR A 155 -5.57 -11.00 14.73
C TYR A 155 -6.32 -11.97 13.82
N PHE A 156 -5.61 -12.61 12.90
CA PHE A 156 -6.17 -13.56 11.94
C PHE A 156 -5.32 -14.84 11.92
N PRO A 157 -5.13 -15.54 13.05
CA PRO A 157 -4.29 -16.73 13.10
C PRO A 157 -4.84 -17.86 12.24
N LEU A 158 -3.95 -18.67 11.69
CA LEU A 158 -4.28 -20.01 11.20
C LEU A 158 -4.25 -21.00 12.38
N ASP A 159 -4.49 -22.29 12.11
CA ASP A 159 -4.62 -23.31 13.15
C ASP A 159 -3.37 -23.42 14.05
N ASP A 160 -2.16 -23.27 13.49
CA ASP A 160 -0.90 -23.30 14.24
C ASP A 160 -0.45 -21.88 14.65
N LYS A 161 -0.72 -21.53 15.91
CA LYS A 161 -0.34 -20.22 16.49
C LYS A 161 1.15 -20.12 16.82
N ASP A 162 1.90 -21.23 16.83
CA ASP A 162 3.33 -21.20 17.12
C ASP A 162 4.17 -20.93 15.85
N GLN A 163 3.52 -20.81 14.69
CA GLN A 163 4.14 -20.55 13.39
C GLN A 163 3.63 -19.26 12.75
N LEU A 164 4.55 -18.44 12.28
CA LEU A 164 4.29 -17.35 11.35
C LEU A 164 4.23 -17.92 9.94
N ASP A 165 3.02 -18.20 9.46
CA ASP A 165 2.82 -18.71 8.11
C ASP A 165 3.05 -17.65 7.02
N PRO A 166 3.48 -18.08 5.81
CA PRO A 166 3.50 -17.22 4.64
C PRO A 166 2.15 -16.57 4.40
N PHE A 167 2.18 -15.26 4.11
CA PHE A 167 1.01 -14.49 3.75
C PHE A 167 1.38 -13.61 2.55
N GLU A 168 0.58 -13.69 1.51
CA GLU A 168 0.80 -12.95 0.27
C GLU A 168 0.33 -11.50 0.44
N ILE A 169 1.28 -10.57 0.32
CA ILE A 169 1.06 -9.13 0.46
C ILE A 169 1.37 -8.49 -0.88
N GLU A 170 0.38 -7.85 -1.48
CA GLU A 170 0.60 -6.99 -2.64
C GLU A 170 1.46 -5.79 -2.17
N MET A 171 2.46 -5.45 -2.97
CA MET A 171 3.36 -4.34 -2.64
C MET A 171 3.49 -3.39 -3.80
N ASP A 172 3.38 -2.10 -3.47
CA ASP A 172 3.58 -0.99 -4.39
C ASP A 172 5.06 -0.63 -4.60
N PHE A 173 5.44 -0.44 -5.85
CA PHE A 173 6.80 -0.04 -6.26
C PHE A 173 6.77 1.21 -7.15
N ASP A 174 7.68 2.15 -6.90
CA ASP A 174 7.88 3.32 -7.77
C ASP A 174 8.48 2.91 -9.12
N MET A 175 7.72 3.14 -10.18
CA MET A 175 8.08 2.78 -11.55
C MET A 175 8.99 3.80 -12.23
N ARG A 176 9.13 5.02 -11.68
CA ARG A 176 9.91 6.10 -12.30
C ARG A 176 11.36 5.69 -12.56
N SER A 177 11.98 5.02 -11.59
CA SER A 177 13.36 4.52 -11.70
C SER A 177 13.47 3.18 -12.43
N ARG A 178 12.35 2.57 -12.83
CA ARG A 178 12.27 1.17 -13.33
C ARG A 178 11.92 1.09 -14.81
N LEU A 179 11.83 2.24 -15.46
CA LEU A 179 11.57 2.36 -16.87
C LEU A 179 12.76 3.09 -17.50
N PRO A 180 13.85 2.38 -17.83
CA PRO A 180 15.12 3.00 -18.24
C PRO A 180 15.01 3.90 -19.47
N GLN A 181 14.02 3.65 -20.32
CA GLN A 181 13.75 4.42 -21.55
C GLN A 181 12.72 5.55 -21.34
N SER A 182 12.24 5.73 -20.10
CA SER A 182 11.19 6.69 -19.80
C SER A 182 11.77 8.06 -19.49
N SER A 183 11.04 9.12 -19.88
CA SER A 183 11.34 10.50 -19.49
C SER A 183 10.93 10.83 -18.04
N LEU A 184 10.56 9.82 -17.26
CA LEU A 184 10.13 9.98 -15.88
C LEU A 184 11.33 10.28 -14.98
N THR A 185 11.14 11.25 -14.10
CA THR A 185 12.10 11.65 -13.07
C THR A 185 11.46 11.47 -11.70
N PRO A 186 12.23 11.48 -10.59
CA PRO A 186 11.67 11.52 -9.24
C PRO A 186 10.67 12.67 -9.02
N MET A 187 10.76 13.74 -9.82
CA MET A 187 9.86 14.91 -9.76
C MET A 187 8.62 14.76 -10.64
N SER A 188 8.53 13.71 -11.47
CA SER A 188 7.38 13.47 -12.33
C SER A 188 6.13 13.22 -11.49
N VAL A 189 5.10 14.02 -11.74
CA VAL A 189 3.81 13.93 -11.05
C VAL A 189 2.90 12.96 -11.81
N GLY A 190 2.35 11.97 -11.10
CA GLY A 190 1.44 10.95 -11.64
C GLY A 190 1.58 9.57 -10.98
N PHE A 191 0.56 8.73 -11.18
CA PHE A 191 0.55 7.36 -10.68
C PHE A 191 1.47 6.49 -11.54
N PHE A 192 2.73 6.43 -11.14
CA PHE A 192 3.75 5.55 -11.71
C PHE A 192 4.09 4.49 -10.67
N VAL A 193 3.10 3.69 -10.32
CA VAL A 193 3.22 2.60 -9.35
C VAL A 193 2.95 1.29 -10.07
N GLY A 194 3.77 0.29 -9.78
CA GLY A 194 3.54 -1.09 -10.18
C GLY A 194 3.42 -1.94 -8.94
N ALA A 195 2.54 -2.94 -8.99
CA ALA A 195 2.28 -3.82 -7.87
C ALA A 195 2.81 -5.23 -8.16
N THR A 196 3.29 -5.91 -7.14
CA THR A 196 3.56 -7.36 -7.16
C THR A 196 3.51 -7.93 -5.76
N ASP A 197 3.23 -9.22 -5.69
CA ASP A 197 3.14 -9.91 -4.43
C ASP A 197 4.51 -10.25 -3.82
N VAL A 198 4.57 -10.16 -2.49
CA VAL A 198 5.64 -10.69 -1.65
C VAL A 198 5.06 -11.67 -0.65
N SER A 199 5.81 -12.72 -0.32
CA SER A 199 5.46 -13.68 0.72
C SER A 199 6.72 -14.32 1.26
N LEU A 200 6.65 -14.84 2.49
CA LEU A 200 7.72 -15.65 3.07
C LEU A 200 7.84 -16.97 2.29
N ASP A 201 9.06 -17.47 2.11
CA ASP A 201 9.27 -18.75 1.40
C ASP A 201 8.80 -19.96 2.21
N ARG A 202 8.67 -19.82 3.55
CA ARG A 202 8.28 -20.88 4.49
C ARG A 202 7.75 -20.29 5.79
N SER A 203 7.03 -21.11 6.57
CA SER A 203 6.62 -20.75 7.93
C SER A 203 7.84 -20.63 8.85
N LEU A 204 7.75 -19.73 9.83
CA LEU A 204 8.81 -19.44 10.80
C LEU A 204 8.28 -19.62 12.22
N SER A 205 9.05 -20.25 13.11
CA SER A 205 8.63 -20.39 14.50
C SER A 205 8.59 -19.04 15.21
N ILE A 206 7.47 -18.72 15.85
CA ILE A 206 7.27 -17.49 16.63
C ILE A 206 8.24 -17.44 17.82
N ARG A 207 8.46 -18.57 18.49
CA ARG A 207 9.26 -18.65 19.72
C ARG A 207 10.76 -18.52 19.50
N SER A 208 11.28 -19.07 18.40
CA SER A 208 12.73 -19.11 18.16
C SER A 208 13.25 -18.08 17.17
N THR A 209 12.38 -17.51 16.34
CA THR A 209 12.81 -16.54 15.32
C THR A 209 13.03 -15.17 15.96
N ARG A 210 14.17 -14.54 15.68
CA ARG A 210 14.45 -13.17 16.10
C ARG A 210 13.74 -12.17 15.19
N PHE A 211 13.21 -11.09 15.76
CA PHE A 211 12.51 -10.05 15.00
C PHE A 211 13.38 -9.45 13.88
N TRP A 212 14.62 -9.08 14.18
CA TRP A 212 15.50 -8.49 13.18
C TRP A 212 15.93 -9.48 12.09
N SER A 213 15.87 -10.80 12.36
CA SER A 213 16.04 -11.82 11.32
C SER A 213 14.83 -11.89 10.38
N LEU A 214 13.61 -11.74 10.88
CA LEU A 214 12.41 -11.59 10.06
C LEU A 214 12.47 -10.30 9.23
N ALA A 215 12.84 -9.17 9.86
CA ALA A 215 13.00 -7.89 9.17
C ALA A 215 14.00 -7.96 8.01
N HIS A 216 15.12 -8.66 8.20
CA HIS A 216 16.08 -8.91 7.14
C HIS A 216 15.50 -9.78 6.02
N GLN A 217 14.77 -10.85 6.34
CA GLN A 217 14.10 -11.69 5.33
C GLN A 217 13.07 -10.88 4.52
N CYS A 218 12.21 -10.11 5.18
CA CYS A 218 11.25 -9.21 4.54
C CYS A 218 11.94 -8.21 3.60
N MET A 219 13.03 -7.57 4.05
CA MET A 219 13.84 -6.68 3.21
C MET A 219 14.36 -7.41 1.95
N MET A 220 14.89 -8.63 2.12
CA MET A 220 15.47 -9.39 1.01
C MET A 220 14.42 -9.83 0.00
N ILE A 221 13.23 -10.25 0.45
CA ILE A 221 12.11 -10.60 -0.43
C ILE A 221 11.65 -9.37 -1.22
N THR A 222 11.47 -8.22 -0.56
CA THR A 222 11.13 -6.99 -1.28
C THR A 222 12.22 -6.59 -2.26
N ARG A 223 13.50 -6.62 -1.87
CA ARG A 223 14.63 -6.26 -2.75
C ARG A 223 14.70 -7.19 -3.97
N LYS A 224 14.44 -8.48 -3.79
CA LYS A 224 14.36 -9.45 -4.89
C LYS A 224 13.28 -9.08 -5.89
N GLN A 225 12.09 -8.67 -5.43
CA GLN A 225 11.05 -8.17 -6.34
C GLN A 225 11.42 -6.82 -6.98
N GLN A 226 12.02 -5.90 -6.22
CA GLN A 226 12.49 -4.61 -6.73
C GLN A 226 13.49 -4.73 -7.88
N ASN A 227 14.39 -5.71 -7.80
CA ASN A 227 15.45 -5.93 -8.78
C ASN A 227 14.99 -6.75 -9.99
N ARG A 228 13.82 -7.38 -9.93
CA ARG A 228 13.26 -8.12 -11.05
C ARG A 228 12.56 -7.15 -12.00
N ASN A 229 12.82 -7.29 -13.30
CA ASN A 229 11.97 -6.71 -14.36
C ASN A 229 10.54 -7.32 -14.40
N GLY A 230 10.15 -8.05 -13.35
CA GLY A 230 8.84 -8.66 -13.17
C GLY A 230 7.75 -7.61 -12.97
N VAL A 231 8.01 -6.55 -12.20
CA VAL A 231 6.96 -5.53 -11.92
C VAL A 231 6.49 -4.83 -13.21
N PRO A 232 7.37 -4.28 -14.08
CA PRO A 232 6.93 -3.75 -15.37
C PRO A 232 6.25 -4.79 -16.27
N LEU A 233 6.69 -6.04 -16.25
CA LEU A 233 6.09 -7.11 -17.04
C LEU A 233 4.66 -7.45 -16.58
N SER A 234 4.48 -7.67 -15.27
CA SER A 234 3.17 -7.97 -14.67
C SER A 234 2.17 -6.87 -14.96
N MET A 235 2.58 -5.60 -14.83
CA MET A 235 1.73 -4.45 -15.17
C MET A 235 1.34 -4.43 -16.65
N ASN A 236 2.26 -4.73 -17.58
CA ASN A 236 1.93 -4.80 -19.01
C ASN A 236 0.94 -5.93 -19.32
N ILE A 237 1.15 -7.12 -18.72
CA ILE A 237 0.26 -8.27 -18.89
C ILE A 237 -1.14 -7.93 -18.37
N PHE A 238 -1.22 -7.32 -17.19
CA PHE A 238 -2.48 -6.86 -16.61
C PHE A 238 -3.16 -5.82 -17.49
N CYS A 239 -2.44 -4.78 -17.95
CA CYS A 239 -2.99 -3.78 -18.85
C CYS A 239 -3.50 -4.39 -20.17
N ASP A 240 -2.78 -5.35 -20.77
CA ASP A 240 -3.23 -6.04 -21.98
C ASP A 240 -4.52 -6.83 -21.75
N MET A 241 -4.65 -7.48 -20.59
CA MET A 241 -5.88 -8.19 -20.21
C MET A 241 -7.06 -7.25 -20.01
N MET A 242 -6.81 -6.06 -19.48
CA MET A 242 -7.84 -5.05 -19.21
C MET A 242 -8.30 -4.31 -20.47
N ARG A 243 -7.49 -4.26 -21.53
CA ARG A 243 -7.83 -3.65 -22.82
C ARG A 243 -8.61 -4.59 -23.75
N ASP A 244 -8.42 -5.90 -23.59
CA ASP A 244 -9.12 -6.93 -24.36
C ASP A 244 -10.45 -7.26 -23.69
N GLU A 245 -11.57 -6.92 -24.33
CA GLU A 245 -12.91 -7.09 -23.77
C GLU A 245 -13.22 -8.55 -23.41
N HIS A 246 -12.74 -9.51 -24.21
CA HIS A 246 -12.97 -10.93 -23.95
C HIS A 246 -12.21 -11.41 -22.72
N LEU A 247 -10.93 -11.05 -22.60
CA LEU A 247 -10.10 -11.36 -21.44
C LEU A 247 -10.60 -10.64 -20.18
N PHE A 248 -10.98 -9.38 -20.29
CA PHE A 248 -11.60 -8.60 -19.22
C PHE A 248 -12.84 -9.34 -18.68
N ASN A 249 -13.78 -9.70 -19.56
CA ASN A 249 -14.99 -10.41 -19.17
C ASN A 249 -14.69 -11.77 -18.52
N GLN A 250 -13.65 -12.48 -18.95
CA GLN A 250 -13.23 -13.73 -18.29
C GLN A 250 -12.71 -13.48 -16.87
N ILE A 251 -11.92 -12.43 -16.65
CA ILE A 251 -11.36 -12.10 -15.33
C ILE A 251 -12.47 -11.64 -14.39
N THR A 252 -13.37 -10.76 -14.83
CA THR A 252 -14.51 -10.31 -14.01
C THR A 252 -15.36 -11.49 -13.52
N ARG A 253 -15.52 -12.55 -14.33
CA ARG A 253 -16.21 -13.78 -13.92
C ARG A 253 -15.45 -14.60 -12.88
N LEU A 254 -14.13 -14.50 -12.84
CA LEU A 254 -13.31 -15.11 -11.79
C LEU A 254 -13.33 -14.27 -10.50
N PHE A 255 -13.64 -12.96 -10.58
CA PHE A 255 -13.72 -11.99 -9.48
C PHE A 255 -15.09 -11.34 -9.39
N PRO A 256 -16.13 -12.06 -8.97
CA PRO A 256 -17.46 -11.48 -8.85
C PRO A 256 -17.52 -10.36 -7.80
N ASN A 257 -16.50 -10.13 -6.98
CA ASN A 257 -16.43 -8.99 -6.06
C ASN A 257 -15.29 -8.00 -6.40
N GLY A 258 -14.49 -8.25 -7.44
CA GLY A 258 -13.37 -7.39 -7.86
C GLY A 258 -12.07 -7.52 -7.06
N ARG A 259 -12.02 -8.35 -6.01
CA ARG A 259 -10.86 -8.37 -5.11
C ARG A 259 -9.69 -9.20 -5.63
N MET A 260 -8.58 -8.56 -5.99
CA MET A 260 -7.39 -9.25 -6.53
C MET A 260 -6.41 -9.75 -5.46
N SER A 261 -6.36 -9.07 -4.31
CA SER A 261 -5.47 -9.41 -3.19
C SER A 261 -6.17 -9.16 -1.86
N GLU A 262 -5.71 -9.82 -0.80
CA GLU A 262 -6.25 -9.60 0.53
C GLU A 262 -5.71 -8.32 1.17
N PHE A 263 -4.42 -8.05 0.98
CA PHE A 263 -3.72 -6.95 1.63
C PHE A 263 -2.71 -6.32 0.68
N ASP A 264 -2.76 -5.00 0.54
CA ASP A 264 -1.71 -4.19 -0.11
C ASP A 264 -0.95 -3.37 0.93
N PHE A 265 0.37 -3.29 0.73
CA PHE A 265 1.27 -2.54 1.58
C PHE A 265 2.06 -1.49 0.78
N SER A 266 1.72 -0.23 0.99
CA SER A 266 2.25 0.91 0.26
C SER A 266 3.07 1.83 1.18
N ASN A 267 4.38 1.56 1.26
CA ASN A 267 5.33 2.45 1.91
C ASN A 267 5.74 3.58 0.95
N ILE A 268 5.09 4.74 1.08
CA ILE A 268 5.31 5.90 0.23
C ILE A 268 6.62 6.62 0.58
N GLY A 269 7.08 6.45 1.83
CA GLY A 269 8.31 7.04 2.33
C GLY A 269 8.19 8.54 2.62
N LYS A 270 9.34 9.24 2.57
CA LYS A 270 9.44 10.64 2.96
C LYS A 270 8.86 11.57 1.90
N TYR A 271 7.99 12.49 2.32
CA TYR A 271 7.44 13.52 1.47
C TYR A 271 8.57 14.40 0.90
N PRO A 272 8.70 14.51 -0.44
CA PRO A 272 9.90 15.09 -1.05
C PRO A 272 9.84 16.62 -1.21
N PHE A 273 8.74 17.29 -0.83
CA PHE A 273 8.57 18.74 -1.00
C PHE A 273 8.68 19.49 0.32
N SER A 274 8.85 20.81 0.21
CA SER A 274 8.79 21.71 1.37
C SER A 274 7.51 21.48 2.15
N CYS A 275 7.66 21.33 3.47
CA CYS A 275 6.54 21.31 4.41
C CYS A 275 6.23 22.71 4.96
N ASP A 276 7.09 23.68 4.66
CA ASP A 276 6.90 25.09 4.98
C ASP A 276 6.22 25.81 3.81
N TYR A 277 5.09 26.44 4.09
CA TYR A 277 4.30 27.23 3.16
C TYR A 277 4.08 28.64 3.72
N ASN A 278 4.06 29.62 2.81
CA ASN A 278 3.81 31.01 3.14
C ASN A 278 4.75 31.56 4.24
N GLN A 279 6.07 31.34 4.06
CA GLN A 279 7.13 31.84 4.95
C GLN A 279 6.94 31.42 6.42
N GLY A 280 6.63 30.15 6.65
CA GLY A 280 6.48 29.60 7.98
C GLY A 280 5.07 29.70 8.56
N GLN A 281 4.18 30.48 7.93
CA GLN A 281 2.83 30.72 8.44
C GLN A 281 1.91 29.49 8.32
N ILE A 282 2.24 28.56 7.41
CA ILE A 282 1.53 27.29 7.24
C ILE A 282 2.54 26.15 7.23
N GLN A 283 2.36 25.18 8.11
CA GLN A 283 3.22 24.00 8.22
C GLN A 283 2.43 22.72 7.94
N LEU A 284 2.97 21.88 7.06
CA LEU A 284 2.47 20.53 6.81
C LEU A 284 3.16 19.57 7.78
N HIS A 285 2.38 19.05 8.74
CA HIS A 285 2.89 18.14 9.77
C HIS A 285 2.76 16.67 9.40
N GLY A 286 1.65 16.31 8.77
CA GLY A 286 1.31 14.93 8.46
C GLY A 286 0.46 14.82 7.20
N MET A 287 0.48 13.66 6.57
CA MET A 287 -0.31 13.38 5.37
C MET A 287 -0.69 11.91 5.28
N HIS A 288 -1.96 11.64 5.46
CA HIS A 288 -2.56 10.33 5.24
C HIS A 288 -2.91 10.16 3.77
N VAL A 289 -2.64 8.98 3.22
CA VAL A 289 -3.01 8.61 1.85
C VAL A 289 -4.07 7.53 1.89
N ILE A 290 -5.07 7.64 1.03
CA ILE A 290 -6.09 6.63 0.83
C ILE A 290 -6.36 6.46 -0.66
N ASN A 291 -6.80 5.27 -1.03
CA ASN A 291 -7.31 4.99 -2.36
C ASN A 291 -8.75 4.49 -2.18
N ASN A 292 -9.70 5.14 -2.85
CA ASN A 292 -11.03 4.59 -2.92
C ASN A 292 -10.98 3.55 -4.04
N GLY A 293 -10.87 2.28 -3.64
CA GLY A 293 -10.56 1.14 -4.49
C GLY A 293 -11.21 1.17 -5.87
N SER A 294 -10.46 0.70 -6.86
CA SER A 294 -11.00 0.54 -8.22
C SER A 294 -11.92 -0.68 -8.30
N ILE A 295 -12.53 -0.93 -9.46
CA ILE A 295 -13.25 -2.19 -9.74
C ILE A 295 -12.39 -3.40 -9.35
N TYR A 296 -11.07 -3.26 -9.49
CA TYR A 296 -10.08 -4.21 -9.00
C TYR A 296 -9.30 -3.61 -7.83
N HIS A 297 -9.31 -4.28 -6.68
CA HIS A 297 -8.71 -3.73 -5.46
C HIS A 297 -8.24 -4.83 -4.51
N SER A 298 -7.45 -4.41 -3.53
CA SER A 298 -7.13 -5.21 -2.34
C SER A 298 -8.22 -4.97 -1.29
N SER A 299 -8.62 -6.00 -0.54
CA SER A 299 -9.62 -5.79 0.52
C SER A 299 -9.13 -4.92 1.67
N SER A 300 -7.83 -4.84 1.87
CA SER A 300 -7.19 -3.94 2.83
C SER A 300 -5.97 -3.32 2.19
N THR A 301 -5.76 -2.03 2.37
CA THR A 301 -4.57 -1.34 1.92
C THR A 301 -4.04 -0.44 3.01
N LEU A 302 -2.79 -0.68 3.38
CA LEU A 302 -2.08 0.10 4.38
C LEU A 302 -1.07 1.03 3.72
N TYR A 303 -1.26 2.33 3.93
CA TYR A 303 -0.35 3.38 3.48
C TYR A 303 0.49 3.89 4.64
N ILE A 304 1.77 4.14 4.36
CA ILE A 304 2.68 4.81 5.29
C ILE A 304 3.37 5.96 4.57
N THR A 305 3.32 7.14 5.17
CA THR A 305 4.05 8.32 4.75
C THR A 305 4.92 8.83 5.90
N CYS A 306 5.93 9.63 5.54
CA CYS A 306 6.70 10.40 6.50
C CYS A 306 6.72 11.87 6.07
N VAL A 307 6.08 12.75 6.83
CA VAL A 307 5.95 14.18 6.47
C VAL A 307 6.48 15.06 7.61
N GLY A 308 6.91 16.28 7.27
CA GLY A 308 7.32 17.30 8.23
C GLY A 308 8.37 16.83 9.21
N ASN A 309 7.99 16.77 10.49
CA ASN A 309 8.86 16.53 11.66
C ASN A 309 9.25 15.06 11.87
N ASN A 310 9.41 14.29 10.78
CA ASN A 310 9.74 12.86 10.81
C ASN A 310 8.72 12.03 11.62
N GLN A 311 7.46 12.43 11.55
CA GLN A 311 6.32 11.63 11.99
C GLN A 311 5.97 10.60 10.91
N LEU A 312 5.54 9.41 11.32
CA LEU A 312 4.93 8.45 10.42
C LEU A 312 3.41 8.61 10.47
N ASP A 313 2.79 8.80 9.31
CA ASP A 313 1.34 8.79 9.19
C ASP A 313 0.90 7.49 8.54
N PHE A 314 -0.06 6.84 9.18
CA PHE A 314 -0.62 5.56 8.78
C PHE A 314 -2.05 5.75 8.32
N SER A 315 -2.42 5.07 7.24
CA SER A 315 -3.81 4.96 6.81
C SER A 315 -4.13 3.53 6.46
N LEU A 316 -5.25 3.01 6.96
CA LEU A 316 -5.79 1.72 6.56
C LEU A 316 -7.12 1.93 5.83
N ALA A 317 -7.15 1.63 4.55
CA ALA A 317 -8.39 1.43 3.80
C ALA A 317 -8.78 -0.05 3.94
N HIS A 318 -10.00 -0.39 4.36
CA HIS A 318 -10.36 -1.80 4.60
C HIS A 318 -11.83 -2.14 4.37
N GLU A 319 -12.05 -3.42 4.10
CA GLU A 319 -13.35 -4.08 3.96
C GLU A 319 -13.62 -5.11 5.07
N MET A 320 -12.79 -5.12 6.11
CA MET A 320 -12.94 -6.03 7.26
C MET A 320 -14.36 -5.97 7.85
N GLU A 321 -14.87 -7.14 8.25
CA GLU A 321 -16.27 -7.28 8.67
C GLU A 321 -16.61 -6.47 9.94
N SER A 322 -15.72 -6.52 10.93
CA SER A 322 -15.80 -5.77 12.20
C SER A 322 -14.91 -4.54 12.15
N GLU A 323 -15.47 -3.39 12.54
CA GLU A 323 -14.76 -2.11 12.59
C GLU A 323 -13.87 -2.04 13.83
N GLU A 324 -14.33 -2.63 14.93
CA GLU A 324 -13.61 -2.77 16.18
C GLU A 324 -12.35 -3.59 15.97
N LYS A 325 -12.47 -4.78 15.35
CA LYS A 325 -11.32 -5.64 15.05
C LYS A 325 -10.34 -4.98 14.08
N ALA A 326 -10.85 -4.22 13.11
CA ALA A 326 -9.98 -3.46 12.20
C ALA A 326 -9.19 -2.36 12.93
N LYS A 327 -9.83 -1.67 13.86
CA LYS A 327 -9.19 -0.66 14.70
C LYS A 327 -8.14 -1.29 15.61
N GLU A 328 -8.47 -2.37 16.30
CA GLU A 328 -7.54 -3.10 17.16
C GLU A 328 -6.32 -3.61 16.38
N PHE A 329 -6.54 -4.22 15.21
CA PHE A 329 -5.46 -4.63 14.31
C PHE A 329 -4.56 -3.46 13.90
N PHE A 330 -5.16 -2.33 13.53
CA PHE A 330 -4.43 -1.15 13.08
C PHE A 330 -3.62 -0.49 14.21
N ASP A 331 -4.20 -0.35 15.39
CA ASP A 331 -3.52 0.16 16.58
C ASP A 331 -2.37 -0.77 16.99
N PHE A 332 -2.61 -2.09 16.99
CA PHE A 332 -1.59 -3.10 17.32
C PHE A 332 -0.41 -3.08 16.33
N TYR A 333 -0.69 -2.95 15.03
CA TYR A 333 0.35 -2.79 14.00
C TYR A 333 1.25 -1.59 14.28
N ILE A 334 0.66 -0.44 14.62
CA ILE A 334 1.40 0.78 14.93
C ILE A 334 2.22 0.58 16.22
N HIS A 335 1.62 -0.03 17.25
CA HIS A 335 2.30 -0.27 18.51
C HIS A 335 3.49 -1.23 18.37
N LEU A 336 3.41 -2.24 17.49
CA LEU A 336 4.56 -3.08 17.12
C LEU A 336 5.71 -2.24 16.52
N ILE A 337 5.39 -1.24 15.69
CA ILE A 337 6.41 -0.36 15.10
C ILE A 337 7.06 0.53 16.16
N GLU A 338 6.26 1.10 17.05
CA GLU A 338 6.75 1.92 18.17
C GLU A 338 7.69 1.11 19.08
N THR A 339 7.28 -0.11 19.42
CA THR A 339 8.06 -1.04 20.23
C THR A 339 9.35 -1.45 19.52
N CYS A 340 9.33 -1.74 18.22
CA CYS A 340 10.53 -2.10 17.49
C CYS A 340 11.50 -0.93 17.25
N ALA A 341 10.98 0.30 17.19
CA ALA A 341 11.79 1.52 17.13
C ALA A 341 12.48 1.84 18.47
N ASN A 342 11.96 1.34 19.59
CA ASN A 342 12.53 1.52 20.91
C ASN A 342 13.62 0.47 21.21
N ARG A 343 14.88 0.92 21.24
CA ARG A 343 16.06 0.07 21.49
C ARG A 343 16.01 -0.68 22.83
N GLN A 344 15.36 -0.10 23.84
CA GLN A 344 15.25 -0.74 25.16
C GLN A 344 14.29 -1.92 25.12
N CYS A 345 13.28 -1.87 24.25
CA CYS A 345 12.26 -2.91 24.08
C CYS A 345 12.70 -3.98 23.08
N CYS A 346 13.08 -3.60 21.86
CA CYS A 346 13.43 -4.54 20.80
C CYS A 346 14.94 -4.59 20.58
N GLN A 347 15.58 -5.57 21.22
CA GLN A 347 17.01 -5.83 21.13
C GLN A 347 17.33 -6.83 20.00
N THR A 348 18.60 -7.02 19.66
CA THR A 348 19.06 -7.97 18.62
C THR A 348 18.51 -9.38 18.82
N GLU A 349 18.41 -9.80 20.08
CA GLU A 349 18.00 -11.15 20.48
C GLU A 349 16.50 -11.30 20.70
N THR A 350 15.73 -10.21 20.62
CA THR A 350 14.28 -10.24 20.82
C THR A 350 13.62 -11.14 19.79
N THR A 351 12.92 -12.18 20.28
CA THR A 351 12.15 -13.12 19.47
C THR A 351 10.79 -12.55 19.06
N LEU A 352 10.11 -13.19 18.09
CA LEU A 352 8.77 -12.76 17.68
C LEU A 352 7.77 -12.88 18.85
N ASP A 353 7.85 -13.99 19.60
CA ASP A 353 7.03 -14.23 20.80
C ASP A 353 7.22 -13.13 21.85
N GLN A 354 8.48 -12.80 22.17
CA GLN A 354 8.80 -11.73 23.11
C GLN A 354 8.28 -10.37 22.63
N LEU A 355 8.38 -10.07 21.33
CA LEU A 355 7.86 -8.82 20.79
C LEU A 355 6.33 -8.75 20.88
N LEU A 356 5.63 -9.84 20.55
CA LEU A 356 4.17 -9.92 20.66
C LEU A 356 3.72 -9.73 22.11
N ALA A 357 4.42 -10.34 23.07
CA ALA A 357 4.15 -10.21 24.51
C ALA A 357 4.44 -8.81 25.09
N MET A 358 5.17 -7.95 24.38
CA MET A 358 5.39 -6.55 24.80
C MET A 358 4.23 -5.62 24.41
N VAL A 359 3.38 -6.05 23.48
CA VAL A 359 2.37 -5.23 22.80
C VAL A 359 0.95 -5.69 23.12
N GLY A 360 0.76 -6.97 23.48
CA GLY A 360 -0.48 -7.51 24.04
C GLY A 360 -0.55 -7.33 25.56
#